data_AF-A0A6V8EXY8-F1
#
_entry.id   AF-A0A6V8EXY8-F1
#
_cell.length_a   1.000
_cell.length_b   1.000
_cell.length_c   1.000
_cell.angle_alpha   90.00
_cell.angle_beta   90.00
_cell.angle_gamma   90.00
#
_symmetry.space_group_name_H-M   'P 1'
#
loop_
_entity.id
_entity.type
_entity.pdbx_description
1 polymer ?
#
loop_
_entity_poly.entity_id
_entity_poly.type
_entity_poly.pdbx_seq_one_letter_code
_entity_poly.pdbx_strand_id
1 'polypeptide(L)' 'MRRAGKKEGVSVVGKRVYVGIDVHKESWQVTVRTEGEEIFNSRSPGQYQSLKRLLKCFQGSWMKVAYEAGHFGFW' A
#
# COMPACT_ATOMS: atom_id res chain seq x y z
N MET A 1 -11.77 -12.36 -15.92
CA MET A 1 -11.67 -11.99 -14.50
C MET A 1 -10.55 -12.79 -13.85
N ARG A 2 -9.38 -12.19 -13.57
CA ARG A 2 -8.28 -12.89 -12.88
C ARG A 2 -8.52 -12.79 -11.38
N ARG A 3 -8.76 -13.92 -10.71
CA ARG A 3 -8.84 -14.00 -9.25
C ARG A 3 -7.48 -13.59 -8.70
N ALA A 4 -7.44 -12.51 -7.91
CA ALA A 4 -6.27 -12.17 -7.13
C ALA A 4 -6.03 -13.36 -6.16
N GLY A 5 -4.98 -14.13 -6.42
CA GLY A 5 -4.56 -15.21 -5.53
C GLY A 5 -4.30 -14.62 -4.15
N LYS A 6 -5.00 -15.14 -3.14
CA LYS A 6 -4.76 -14.85 -1.74
C LYS A 6 -3.37 -15.39 -1.39
N LYS A 7 -2.32 -14.55 -1.49
CA LYS A 7 -0.98 -14.92 -1.00
C LYS A 7 -1.09 -15.14 0.51
N GLU A 8 -0.59 -16.29 0.96
CA GLU A 8 -0.45 -16.63 2.37
C GLU A 8 0.25 -15.48 3.12
N GLY A 9 -0.18 -15.22 4.36
CA GLY A 9 0.20 -14.02 5.09
C GLY A 9 1.69 -13.95 5.34
N VAL A 10 2.40 -13.17 4.52
CA VAL A 10 3.81 -12.83 4.76
C VAL A 10 3.87 -12.02 6.06
N SER A 11 4.47 -12.59 7.10
CA SER A 11 4.76 -11.83 8.32
C SER A 11 5.85 -10.80 8.02
N VAL A 12 5.51 -9.53 8.23
CA VAL A 12 6.42 -8.39 8.06
C VAL A 12 6.88 -7.80 9.39
N VAL A 13 6.50 -8.41 10.51
CA VAL A 13 6.88 -7.93 11.85
C VAL A 13 8.41 -7.93 11.98
N GLY A 14 8.97 -6.81 12.44
CA GLY A 14 10.42 -6.61 12.55
C GLY A 14 11.15 -6.34 11.23
N LYS A 15 10.50 -6.52 10.07
CA LYS A 15 11.08 -6.26 8.75
C LYS A 15 10.92 -4.80 8.34
N ARG A 16 11.72 -4.36 7.37
CA ARG A 16 11.55 -3.06 6.72
C ARG A 16 10.64 -3.22 5.51
N VAL A 17 9.56 -2.43 5.46
CA VAL A 17 8.64 -2.40 4.32
C VAL A 17 8.68 -1.04 3.65
N TYR A 18 8.53 -1.04 2.34
CA TYR A 18 8.49 0.16 1.51
C TYR A 18 7.10 0.28 0.91
N VAL A 19 6.43 1.39 1.18
CA VAL A 19 5.07 1.67 0.74
C VAL A 19 5.14 2.78 -0.31
N GLY A 20 4.73 2.46 -1.54
CA GLY A 20 4.48 3.44 -2.60
C GLY A 20 2.99 3.74 -2.67
N ILE A 21 2.64 5.03 -2.78
CA ILE A 21 1.25 5.49 -2.91
C ILE A 21 1.16 6.40 -4.13
N ASP A 22 0.43 5.97 -5.16
CA ASP A 22 0.03 6.86 -6.26
C ASP A 22 -1.33 7.46 -5.91
N VAL A 23 -1.37 8.80 -5.78
CA VAL A 23 -2.52 9.57 -5.33
C VAL A 23 -3.26 10.13 -6.54
N HIS A 24 -4.48 9.63 -6.76
CA HIS A 24 -5.49 10.27 -7.60
C HIS A 24 -6.67 10.79 -6.78
N LYS A 25 -7.52 11.62 -7.40
CA LYS A 25 -8.68 12.25 -6.78
C LYS A 25 -9.66 11.26 -6.11
N GLU A 26 -10.00 10.18 -6.80
CA GLU A 26 -11.03 9.24 -6.32
C GLU A 26 -10.46 8.01 -5.61
N SER A 27 -9.20 7.67 -5.89
CA SER A 27 -8.61 6.40 -5.48
C SER A 27 -7.09 6.46 -5.46
N TRP A 28 -6.47 5.73 -4.55
CA TRP A 28 -5.02 5.63 -4.44
C TRP A 28 -4.56 4.21 -4.74
N GLN A 29 -3.51 4.07 -5.55
CA GLN A 29 -2.85 2.80 -5.75
C GLN A 29 -1.77 2.63 -4.69
N VAL A 30 -1.87 1.58 -3.87
CA VAL A 30 -0.92 1.31 -2.79
C VAL A 30 -0.15 0.04 -3.11
N THR A 31 1.17 0.14 -3.13
CA THR A 31 2.09 -0.97 -3.36
C THR A 31 3.01 -1.11 -2.16
N VAL A 32 3.11 -2.30 -1.59
CA VAL A 32 4.01 -2.59 -0.47
C VAL A 32 5.03 -3.65 -0.88
N ARG A 33 6.29 -3.34 -0.63
CA ARG A 33 7.43 -4.20 -0.93
C ARG A 33 8.29 -4.46 0.30
N THR A 34 8.90 -5.64 0.37
CA THR A 34 9.90 -5.99 1.39
C THR A 34 10.93 -6.90 0.72
N GLU A 35 12.20 -6.80 1.11
CA GLU A 35 13.26 -7.73 0.65
C GLU A 35 13.34 -7.90 -0.89
N GLY A 36 12.99 -6.85 -1.64
CA GLY A 36 12.98 -6.86 -3.11
C GLY A 36 11.66 -7.33 -3.74
N GLU A 37 10.75 -7.93 -2.98
CA GLU A 37 9.50 -8.50 -3.47
C GLU A 37 8.28 -7.60 -3.23
N GLU A 38 7.29 -7.68 -4.12
CA GLU A 38 5.97 -7.10 -3.89
C GLU A 38 5.08 -8.08 -3.11
N ILE A 39 4.65 -7.65 -1.93
CA ILE A 39 3.82 -8.44 -1.01
C ILE A 39 2.36 -7.96 -0.98
N PHE A 40 2.10 -6.74 -1.45
CA PHE A 40 0.76 -6.19 -1.52
C PHE A 40 0.66 -5.15 -2.64
N ASN A 41 -0.43 -5.21 -3.39
CA ASN A 41 -0.78 -4.24 -4.42
C ASN A 41 -2.30 -4.13 -4.48
N SER A 42 -2.84 -2.95 -4.19
CA SER A 42 -4.28 -2.75 -4.20
C SER A 42 -4.67 -1.29 -4.39
N ARG A 43 -5.86 -1.09 -4.96
CA ARG A 43 -6.49 0.21 -5.09
C ARG A 43 -7.37 0.46 -3.86
N SER A 44 -7.14 1.57 -3.18
CA SER A 44 -7.92 2.06 -2.04
C SER A 44 -8.79 3.25 -2.49
N PRO A 45 -9.95 3.49 -1.87
CA PRO A 45 -10.62 4.79 -1.97
C PRO A 45 -9.65 5.93 -1.61
N GLY A 46 -9.81 7.08 -2.26
CA GLY A 46 -9.01 8.29 -2.08
C GLY A 46 -9.28 9.01 -0.76
N GLN A 47 -9.36 8.26 0.32
CA GLN A 47 -9.69 8.73 1.66
C GLN A 47 -8.63 8.24 2.65
N TYR A 48 -8.17 9.15 3.51
CA TYR A 48 -7.17 8.84 4.52
C TYR A 48 -7.56 7.67 5.44
N GLN A 49 -8.84 7.55 5.81
CA GLN A 49 -9.34 6.45 6.66
C GLN A 49 -9.09 5.07 6.01
N SER A 50 -9.30 4.96 4.70
CA SER A 50 -9.07 3.73 3.94
C SER A 50 -7.59 3.36 3.90
N LEU A 51 -6.73 4.35 3.62
CA LEU A 51 -5.27 4.16 3.69
C LEU A 51 -4.83 3.75 5.10
N LYS A 52 -5.30 4.43 6.15
CA LYS A 52 -4.96 4.12 7.54
C LYS A 52 -5.34 2.68 7.90
N ARG A 53 -6.52 2.22 7.50
CA ARG A 53 -6.97 0.83 7.72
C ARG A 53 -6.08 -0.17 6.99
N LEU A 54 -5.68 0.13 5.76
CA LEU A 54 -4.76 -0.70 4.98
C LEU A 54 -3.38 -0.78 5.64
N LEU A 55 -2.81 0.34 6.08
CA LEU A 55 -1.48 0.38 6.69
C LEU A 55 -1.41 -0.36 8.03
N LYS A 56 -2.53 -0.50 8.76
CA LYS A 56 -2.59 -1.34 9.96
C LYS A 56 -2.23 -2.80 9.70
N CYS A 57 -2.43 -3.32 8.49
CA CYS A 57 -2.04 -4.69 8.14
C CYS A 57 -0.52 -4.93 8.20
N PHE A 58 0.27 -3.85 8.15
CA PHE A 58 1.74 -3.92 8.20
C PHE A 58 2.31 -3.44 9.53
N GLN A 59 1.46 -3.22 10.54
CA GLN A 59 1.90 -2.77 11.87
C GLN A 59 2.93 -3.74 12.47
N GLY A 60 3.94 -3.18 13.15
CA GLY A 60 5.08 -3.95 13.66
C GLY A 60 6.25 -4.07 12.68
N SER A 61 6.10 -3.57 11.45
CA SER A 61 7.21 -3.36 10.51
C SER A 61 7.79 -1.94 10.61
N TRP A 62 9.04 -1.77 10.17
CA TRP A 62 9.64 -0.46 9.94
C TRP A 62 9.23 0.06 8.56
N MET A 63 8.18 0.87 8.52
CA MET A 63 7.64 1.42 7.27
C MET A 63 8.45 2.62 6.77
N LYS A 64 8.78 2.62 5.48
CA LYS A 64 9.15 3.82 4.72
C LYS A 64 8.08 4.07 3.67
N VAL A 65 7.54 5.28 3.63
CA VAL A 65 6.43 5.64 2.75
C VAL A 65 6.89 6.72 1.78
N ALA A 66 6.59 6.52 0.50
CA ALA A 66 6.69 7.54 -0.53
C ALA A 66 5.33 7.66 -1.22
N TYR A 67 4.94 8.89 -1.55
CA TYR A 67 3.73 9.13 -2.34
C TYR A 67 4.05 10.00 -3.55
N GLU A 68 3.30 9.78 -4.61
CA GLU A 68 3.30 10.58 -5.83
C GLU A 68 1.90 11.17 -5.99
N ALA A 69 1.84 12.47 -6.28
CA ALA A 69 0.60 13.14 -6.66
C ALA A 69 0.74 13.53 -8.13
N GLY A 70 -0.02 12.86 -9.01
CA GLY A 70 -0.02 13.18 -10.44
C GLY A 70 -0.67 14.54 -10.74
N HIS A 71 -0.80 14.87 -12.03
CA HIS A 71 -1.42 16.13 -12.49
C HIS A 71 -2.86 16.33 -11.97
N PHE A 72 -3.58 15.25 -11.66
CA PHE A 72 -4.91 15.24 -11.03
C PHE A 72 -4.85 14.91 -9.53
N GLY A 73 -3.71 15.17 -8.89
CA GLY A 73 -3.43 14.93 -7.49
C GLY A 73 -4.19 15.86 -6.54
N PHE A 74 -4.24 15.42 -5.28
CA PHE A 74 -4.95 15.94 -4.10
C PHE A 74 -5.62 17.33 -4.17
N TRP A 75 -6.70 17.48 -4.96
CA TRP A 75 -7.85 18.39 -4.73
C TRP A 75 -9.03 18.11 -5.69
#